data_AF-A0A857C360-F1
#
_entry.id   AF-A0A857C360-F1
#
_cell.length_a   1.000
_cell.length_b   1.000
_cell.length_c   1.000
_cell.angle_alpha   90.00
_cell.angle_beta   90.00
_cell.angle_gamma   90.00
#
_symmetry.space_group_name_H-M   'P 1'
#
loop_
_entity.id
_entity.type
_entity.pdbx_description
1 polymer ?
#
loop_
_entity_poly.entity_id
_entity_poly.type
_entity_poly.pdbx_seq_one_letter_code
_entity_poly.pdbx_strand_id
1 'polypeptide(L)'
;MTAPLAPRLAPRLAFAIAGLAALLLVLPALPVRADPVSDIVAALPAELQGLTRLPGPDGSGTAFVVAREAARDRLFVLREGKAPVEVSEAGEQAARVTGLRSEADPHGVVAFVDMGETTYELFLENGDAAGYLFQPASN
;
A
#
# COMPACT_ATOMS: atom_id res chain seq x y z
N MET A 1 32.38 58.39 -62.23
CA MET A 1 31.24 59.10 -62.83
C MET A 1 30.06 58.13 -62.93
N THR A 2 28.94 58.51 -62.31
CA THR A 2 27.52 58.20 -62.64
C THR A 2 27.05 56.75 -62.90
N ALA A 3 26.39 56.15 -61.88
CA ALA A 3 24.98 55.67 -61.78
C ALA A 3 24.24 55.04 -63.01
N PRO A 4 23.02 54.46 -62.88
CA PRO A 4 22.39 53.57 -61.87
C PRO A 4 21.64 52.37 -62.54
N LEU A 5 21.00 51.45 -61.79
CA LEU A 5 19.57 51.06 -61.98
C LEU A 5 19.12 50.00 -60.94
N ALA A 6 17.86 50.13 -60.52
CA ALA A 6 17.19 49.40 -59.45
C ALA A 6 16.35 48.20 -59.98
N PRO A 7 15.22 47.81 -59.36
CA PRO A 7 15.05 46.76 -58.34
C PRO A 7 14.08 45.64 -58.79
N ARG A 8 14.11 44.43 -58.19
CA ARG A 8 12.93 43.52 -58.24
C ARG A 8 12.77 42.64 -56.98
N LEU A 9 11.72 43.00 -56.23
CA LEU A 9 10.65 42.17 -55.66
C LEU A 9 10.98 40.87 -54.89
N ALA A 10 10.55 40.89 -53.63
CA ALA A 10 10.46 39.79 -52.67
C ALA A 10 9.62 38.59 -53.18
N PRO A 11 9.73 37.43 -52.49
CA PRO A 11 8.64 37.10 -51.58
C PRO A 11 9.07 36.54 -50.21
N ARG A 12 8.27 36.96 -49.23
CA ARG A 12 7.99 36.34 -47.93
C ARG A 12 8.36 34.85 -47.81
N LEU A 13 9.25 34.53 -46.87
CA LEU A 13 9.30 33.23 -46.23
C LEU A 13 8.93 33.40 -44.77
N ALA A 14 7.66 33.11 -44.52
CA ALA A 14 7.10 32.92 -43.20
C ALA A 14 7.49 31.54 -42.66
N PHE A 15 7.40 31.42 -41.33
CA PHE A 15 7.34 30.19 -40.54
C PHE A 15 8.62 29.35 -40.40
N ALA A 16 9.11 29.28 -39.16
CA ALA A 16 9.29 28.02 -38.45
C ALA A 16 9.50 28.27 -36.94
N ILE A 17 8.46 28.72 -36.24
CA ILE A 17 8.34 28.50 -34.78
C ILE A 17 7.49 27.24 -34.64
N ALA A 18 8.11 26.07 -34.67
CA ALA A 18 7.47 24.82 -34.25
C ALA A 18 8.54 23.72 -34.21
N GLY A 19 8.87 23.22 -33.03
CA GLY A 19 9.67 22.01 -32.95
C GLY A 19 10.50 21.82 -31.69
N LEU A 20 9.97 22.08 -30.50
CA LEU A 20 10.60 21.57 -29.28
C LEU A 20 9.59 21.33 -28.15
N ALA A 21 8.57 20.52 -28.42
CA ALA A 21 7.58 20.15 -27.39
C ALA A 21 7.13 18.67 -27.46
N ALA A 22 7.94 17.78 -28.06
CA ALA A 22 7.50 16.42 -28.35
C ALA A 22 8.50 15.33 -27.92
N LEU A 23 9.14 15.45 -26.76
CA LEU A 23 10.03 14.38 -26.26
C LEU A 23 9.95 14.14 -24.75
N LEU A 24 8.73 14.07 -24.19
CA LEU A 24 8.51 13.64 -22.80
C LEU A 24 7.40 12.59 -22.64
N LEU A 25 6.83 12.07 -23.74
CA LEU A 25 5.60 11.28 -23.72
C LEU A 25 5.77 9.75 -23.82
N VAL A 26 6.93 9.21 -23.44
CA VAL A 26 7.09 7.75 -23.33
C VAL A 26 7.90 7.38 -22.10
N LEU A 27 7.47 7.85 -20.92
CA LEU A 27 7.68 7.04 -19.73
C LEU A 27 6.55 6.00 -19.73
N PRO A 28 6.84 4.69 -19.83
CA PRO A 28 5.82 3.70 -19.52
C PRO A 28 5.40 3.98 -18.07
N ALA A 29 4.14 4.36 -17.89
CA ALA A 29 3.53 4.41 -16.57
C ALA A 29 3.61 2.98 -16.03
N LEU A 30 4.64 2.71 -15.21
CA LEU A 30 4.67 1.51 -14.42
C LEU A 30 3.36 1.51 -13.63
N PRO A 31 2.59 0.40 -13.62
CA PRO A 31 1.42 0.32 -12.78
C PRO A 31 1.92 0.53 -11.35
N VAL A 32 1.61 1.70 -10.78
CA VAL A 32 1.72 1.95 -9.35
C VAL A 32 0.73 0.96 -8.74
N ARG A 33 1.21 -0.20 -8.31
CA ARG A 33 0.41 -1.10 -7.46
C ARG A 33 0.00 -0.24 -6.26
N ALA A 34 -1.30 -0.02 -6.09
CA ALA A 34 -1.82 0.68 -4.93
C ALA A 34 -1.26 0.00 -3.68
N ASP A 35 -0.57 0.76 -2.82
CA ASP A 35 -0.10 0.22 -1.55
C ASP A 35 -1.34 -0.04 -0.69
N PRO A 36 -1.66 -1.30 -0.35
CA PRO A 36 -2.88 -1.64 0.38
C PRO A 36 -2.94 -0.99 1.77
N VAL A 37 -1.81 -0.48 2.27
CA VAL A 37 -1.77 0.32 3.49
C VAL A 37 -2.50 1.66 3.32
N SER A 38 -2.48 2.25 2.13
CA SER A 38 -3.17 3.53 1.86
C SER A 38 -4.68 3.39 2.01
N ASP A 39 -5.24 2.24 1.63
CA ASP A 39 -6.66 1.94 1.80
C ASP A 39 -7.03 1.82 3.28
N ILE A 40 -6.16 1.21 4.10
CA ILE A 40 -6.34 1.17 5.56
C ILE A 40 -6.33 2.60 6.11
N VAL A 41 -5.31 3.40 5.78
CA VAL A 41 -5.19 4.77 6.29
C VAL A 41 -6.40 5.63 5.92
N ALA A 42 -6.96 5.46 4.72
CA ALA A 42 -8.16 6.15 4.29
C ALA A 42 -9.43 5.73 5.05
N ALA A 43 -9.49 4.48 5.54
CA ALA A 43 -10.62 3.94 6.29
C ALA A 43 -10.52 4.17 7.81
N LEU A 44 -9.35 4.57 8.31
CA LEU A 44 -9.11 4.81 9.72
C LEU A 44 -9.53 6.23 10.13
N PRO A 45 -9.97 6.43 11.39
CA PRO A 45 -10.29 7.77 11.89
C PRO A 45 -9.04 8.66 11.85
N ALA A 46 -9.26 9.99 11.76
CA ALA A 46 -8.17 10.97 11.68
C ALA A 46 -7.22 10.94 12.89
N GLU A 47 -7.65 10.35 14.01
CA GLU A 47 -6.95 10.30 15.30
C GLU A 47 -6.04 9.07 15.43
N LEU A 48 -5.32 8.72 14.36
CA LEU A 48 -4.28 7.71 14.40
C LEU A 48 -3.05 8.24 15.14
N GLN A 49 -2.62 7.51 16.17
CA GLN A 49 -1.38 7.80 16.88
C GLN A 49 -0.17 7.13 16.23
N GLY A 50 -0.39 6.05 15.48
CA GLY A 50 0.68 5.35 14.77
C GLY A 50 0.17 4.20 13.91
N LEU A 51 1.00 3.81 12.95
CA LEU A 51 0.76 2.68 12.08
C LEU A 51 2.05 1.87 11.96
N THR A 52 2.01 0.59 12.30
CA THR A 52 3.16 -0.31 12.20
C THR A 52 2.82 -1.44 11.25
N ARG A 53 3.65 -1.65 10.23
CA ARG A 53 3.55 -2.80 9.32
C ARG A 53 4.62 -3.81 9.68
N LEU A 54 4.22 -5.06 9.88
CA LEU A 54 5.11 -6.20 10.11
C LEU A 54 5.01 -7.15 8.91
N PRO A 55 6.14 -7.52 8.27
CA PRO A 55 6.12 -8.54 7.24
C PRO A 55 5.72 -9.89 7.85
N GLY A 56 4.94 -10.68 7.10
CA GLY A 56 4.71 -12.08 7.43
C GLY A 56 5.89 -12.96 7.02
N PRO A 57 5.72 -14.29 7.09
CA PRO A 57 6.77 -15.24 6.71
C PRO A 57 7.17 -15.08 5.25
N ASP A 58 8.45 -15.33 4.95
CA ASP A 58 8.98 -15.21 3.60
C ASP A 58 8.21 -16.06 2.60
N GLY A 59 7.89 -15.48 1.44
CA GLY A 59 7.15 -16.16 0.37
C GLY A 59 5.64 -16.30 0.62
N SER A 60 5.11 -15.95 1.80
CA SER A 60 3.68 -16.06 2.10
C SER A 60 2.81 -15.00 1.42
N GLY A 61 3.40 -13.91 0.92
CA GLY A 61 2.67 -12.75 0.41
C GLY A 61 1.79 -12.07 1.47
N THR A 62 2.02 -12.36 2.75
CA THR A 62 1.22 -11.88 3.89
C THR A 62 1.99 -10.82 4.67
N ALA A 63 1.28 -9.81 5.17
CA ALA A 63 1.79 -8.85 6.13
C ALA A 63 0.70 -8.45 7.13
N PHE A 64 1.11 -7.90 8.26
CA PHE A 64 0.22 -7.46 9.33
C PHE A 64 0.37 -5.96 9.51
N VAL A 65 -0.72 -5.27 9.79
CA VAL A 65 -0.71 -3.84 10.11
C VAL A 65 -1.41 -3.63 11.44
N VAL A 66 -0.71 -2.98 12.36
CA VAL A 66 -1.26 -2.53 13.64
C VAL A 66 -1.47 -1.03 13.55
N ALA A 67 -2.73 -0.61 13.62
CA ALA A 67 -3.12 0.79 13.71
C ALA A 67 -3.40 1.15 15.17
N ARG A 68 -2.66 2.12 15.70
CA ARG A 68 -2.78 2.57 17.09
C ARG A 68 -3.73 3.76 17.18
N GLU A 69 -4.83 3.57 17.89
CA GLU A 69 -5.79 4.62 18.25
C GLU A 69 -5.61 5.04 19.72
N ALA A 70 -6.31 6.09 20.17
CA ALA A 70 -6.18 6.58 21.53
C ALA A 70 -6.55 5.55 22.62
N ALA A 71 -7.55 4.70 22.37
CA ALA A 71 -8.06 3.74 23.36
C ALA A 71 -7.67 2.28 23.08
N ARG A 72 -7.33 1.93 21.84
CA ARG A 72 -7.11 0.54 21.42
C ARG A 72 -6.17 0.44 20.23
N ASP A 73 -5.71 -0.76 19.93
CA ASP A 73 -5.06 -1.08 18.67
C ASP A 73 -6.02 -1.86 17.77
N ARG A 74 -5.97 -1.62 16.46
CA ARG A 74 -6.68 -2.38 15.43
C ARG A 74 -5.67 -3.19 14.62
N LEU A 75 -6.01 -4.43 14.32
CA LEU A 75 -5.15 -5.36 13.59
C LEU A 75 -5.73 -5.63 12.21
N PHE A 76 -4.90 -5.51 11.19
CA PHE A 76 -5.26 -5.82 9.81
C PHE A 76 -4.30 -6.84 9.22
N VAL A 77 -4.83 -7.70 8.35
CA VAL A 77 -4.09 -8.65 7.54
C VAL A 77 -4.07 -8.15 6.10
N LEU A 78 -2.88 -8.10 5.53
CA LEU A 78 -2.64 -7.84 4.13
C LEU A 78 -2.27 -9.16 3.46
N ARG A 79 -2.94 -9.49 2.35
CA ARG A 79 -2.54 -10.60 1.46
C ARG A 79 -2.34 -10.06 0.05
N GLU A 80 -1.33 -10.56 -0.65
CA GLU A 80 -1.02 -10.10 -2.00
C GLU A 80 -2.24 -10.24 -2.94
N GLY A 81 -2.60 -9.14 -3.61
CA GLY A 81 -3.71 -9.11 -4.57
C GLY A 81 -5.11 -9.13 -3.93
N LYS A 82 -5.22 -9.03 -2.60
CA LYS A 82 -6.50 -8.98 -1.87
C LYS A 82 -6.65 -7.67 -1.11
N ALA A 83 -7.89 -7.29 -0.83
CA ALA A 83 -8.19 -6.16 0.04
C ALA A 83 -7.69 -6.45 1.48
N PRO A 84 -7.27 -5.42 2.23
CA PRO A 84 -7.00 -5.56 3.66
C PRO A 84 -8.20 -6.11 4.41
N VAL A 85 -7.95 -7.02 5.36
CA VAL A 85 -8.99 -7.58 6.24
C VAL A 85 -8.69 -7.17 7.67
N GLU A 86 -9.66 -6.56 8.35
CA GLU A 86 -9.57 -6.26 9.77
C GLU A 86 -9.89 -7.50 10.61
N VAL A 87 -9.07 -7.77 11.63
CA VAL A 87 -9.32 -8.79 12.65
C VAL A 87 -10.19 -8.15 13.73
N SER A 88 -11.50 -8.29 13.56
CA SER A 88 -12.50 -7.54 14.36
C SER A 88 -12.38 -7.85 15.85
N GLU A 89 -12.13 -9.11 16.20
CA GLU A 89 -12.00 -9.62 17.56
C GLU A 89 -10.83 -8.96 18.31
N ALA A 90 -9.75 -8.61 17.60
CA ALA A 90 -8.63 -7.86 18.19
C ALA A 90 -9.06 -6.43 18.56
N GLY A 91 -9.85 -5.78 17.70
CA GLY A 91 -10.42 -4.46 17.97
C GLY A 91 -11.45 -4.44 19.10
N GLU A 92 -12.14 -5.57 19.33
CA GLU A 92 -13.11 -5.77 20.42
C GLU A 92 -12.44 -5.96 21.78
N GLN A 93 -11.22 -6.52 21.84
CA GLN A 93 -10.48 -6.65 23.11
C GLN A 93 -10.15 -5.29 23.74
N ALA A 94 -10.19 -4.20 22.96
CA ALA A 94 -9.80 -2.85 23.39
C ALA A 94 -8.42 -2.81 24.09
N ALA A 95 -7.52 -3.72 23.72
CA ALA A 95 -6.20 -3.87 24.30
C ALA A 95 -5.09 -3.34 23.36
N ARG A 96 -3.88 -3.24 23.89
CA ARG A 96 -2.68 -2.91 23.11
C ARG A 96 -2.02 -4.17 22.59
N VAL A 97 -1.61 -4.14 21.32
CA VAL A 97 -0.70 -5.14 20.78
C VAL A 97 0.70 -4.80 21.29
N THR A 98 1.26 -5.70 22.08
CA THR A 98 2.60 -5.57 22.67
C THR A 98 3.64 -6.42 21.94
N GLY A 99 3.19 -7.44 21.21
CA GLY A 99 4.02 -8.32 20.40
C GLY A 99 3.22 -8.90 19.23
N LEU A 100 3.89 -9.05 18.08
CA LEU A 100 3.35 -9.75 16.93
C LEU A 100 4.48 -10.51 16.24
N ARG A 101 4.29 -11.82 16.07
CA ARG A 101 5.21 -12.74 15.38
C ARG A 101 4.40 -13.67 14.50
N SER A 102 5.00 -14.20 13.44
CA SER A 102 4.28 -15.06 12.50
C SER A 102 5.16 -16.14 11.91
N GLU A 103 4.56 -17.28 11.64
CA GLU A 103 5.21 -18.48 11.10
C GLU A 103 4.37 -19.05 9.96
N ALA A 104 5.02 -19.76 9.03
CA ALA A 104 4.34 -20.47 7.95
C ALA A 104 4.36 -21.97 8.24
N ASP A 105 3.24 -22.62 7.98
CA ASP A 105 3.08 -24.08 8.10
C ASP A 105 2.46 -24.65 6.80
N PRO A 106 2.26 -25.98 6.70
CA PRO A 106 1.65 -26.59 5.51
C PRO A 106 0.20 -26.15 5.23
N HIS A 107 -0.51 -25.61 6.22
CA HIS A 107 -1.91 -25.20 6.15
C HIS A 107 -2.08 -23.70 5.84
N GLY A 108 -1.07 -22.87 6.16
CA GLY A 108 -1.11 -21.44 5.92
C GLY A 108 -0.10 -20.66 6.74
N VAL A 109 -0.51 -19.46 7.13
CA VAL A 109 0.26 -18.59 8.03
C VAL A 109 -0.44 -18.56 9.39
N VAL A 110 0.33 -18.67 10.46
CA VAL A 110 -0.16 -18.43 11.82
C VAL A 110 0.56 -17.22 12.37
N ALA A 111 -0.19 -16.26 12.92
CA ALA A 111 0.37 -15.14 13.66
C ALA A 111 0.02 -15.25 15.14
N PHE A 112 1.00 -15.01 15.99
CA PHE A 112 0.82 -14.91 17.43
C PHE A 112 0.81 -13.43 17.81
N VAL A 113 -0.30 -12.98 18.39
CA VAL A 113 -0.57 -11.59 18.73
C VAL A 113 -0.68 -11.47 20.25
N ASP A 114 0.30 -10.83 20.87
CA ASP A 114 0.31 -10.60 22.31
C ASP A 114 -0.51 -9.35 22.60
N MET A 115 -1.63 -9.52 23.31
CA MET A 115 -2.58 -8.46 23.65
C MET A 115 -2.86 -8.47 25.15
N GLY A 116 -2.38 -7.46 25.86
CA GLY A 116 -2.44 -7.44 27.32
C GLY A 116 -1.66 -8.61 27.93
N GLU A 117 -2.35 -9.50 28.65
CA GLU A 117 -1.75 -10.68 29.29
C GLU A 117 -1.99 -11.98 28.49
N THR A 118 -2.66 -11.89 27.33
CA THR A 118 -3.06 -13.07 26.53
C THR A 118 -2.39 -13.04 25.17
N THR A 119 -1.82 -14.17 24.77
CA THR A 119 -1.40 -14.42 23.39
C THR A 119 -2.57 -15.03 22.63
N TYR A 120 -2.87 -14.47 21.48
CA TYR A 120 -3.87 -14.99 20.54
C TYR A 120 -3.18 -15.57 19.31
N GLU A 121 -3.76 -16.62 18.76
CA GLU A 121 -3.38 -17.20 17.48
C GLU A 121 -4.35 -16.72 16.41
N LEU A 122 -3.79 -16.22 15.32
CA LEU A 122 -4.47 -15.82 14.11
C LEU A 122 -4.09 -16.80 12.99
N PHE A 123 -4.97 -17.75 12.70
CA PHE A 123 -4.78 -18.70 11.61
C PHE A 123 -5.28 -18.10 10.30
N LEU A 124 -4.43 -18.13 9.28
CA LEU A 124 -4.70 -17.63 7.94
C LEU A 124 -4.63 -18.81 6.97
N GLU A 125 -5.79 -19.39 6.65
CA GLU A 125 -5.84 -20.53 5.74
C GLU A 125 -5.48 -20.13 4.30
N ASN A 126 -4.76 -21.04 3.63
CA ASN A 126 -4.47 -20.95 2.21
C ASN A 126 -5.75 -21.20 1.39
N GLY A 127 -6.22 -20.17 0.68
CA GLY A 127 -7.31 -20.30 -0.31
C GLY A 127 -8.56 -19.50 0.01
N ASP A 128 -8.87 -19.24 1.28
CA ASP A 128 -9.99 -18.37 1.64
C ASP A 128 -9.52 -16.90 1.77
N ALA A 129 -10.21 -15.98 1.09
CA ALA A 129 -9.93 -14.55 1.15
C ALA A 129 -10.44 -13.89 2.45
N ALA A 130 -11.45 -14.47 3.09
CA ALA A 130 -12.08 -13.93 4.30
C ALA A 130 -11.82 -14.81 5.54
N GLY A 131 -11.42 -16.07 5.35
CA GLY A 131 -11.16 -17.02 6.43
C GLY A 131 -9.90 -16.66 7.22
N TYR A 132 -10.11 -16.09 8.40
CA TYR A 132 -9.17 -16.18 9.50
C TYR A 132 -9.88 -16.80 10.71
N LEU A 133 -9.11 -17.42 11.60
CA LEU A 133 -9.57 -17.82 12.92
C LEU A 133 -8.71 -17.10 13.95
N PHE A 134 -9.35 -16.36 14.85
CA PHE A 134 -8.67 -15.65 15.94
C PHE A 134 -9.12 -16.24 17.27
N GLN A 135 -8.20 -16.86 18.00
CA GLN A 135 -8.50 -17.55 19.26
C GLN A 135 -7.36 -17.38 20.26
N PRO A 136 -7.62 -17.51 21.57
CA PRO A 136 -6.54 -17.57 22.56
C PRO A 136 -5.60 -18.74 22.26
N ALA A 137 -4.29 -18.52 22.37
CA ALA A 137 -3.30 -19.57 22.23
C ALA A 137 -3.52 -20.64 23.31
N SER A 138 -3.51 -21.91 22.91
CA SER A 138 -3.61 -23.02 23.87
C SER A 138 -2.24 -23.27 24.49
N ASN A 139 -2.11 -23.08 25.81
CA ASN A 139 -0.90 -23.45 26.56
C ASN A 139 -0.77 -24.97 26.76
#